data_AF-A0A7C1DP06-F1
#
_entry.id   AF-A0A7C1DP06-F1
#
_cell.length_a   1.000
_cell.length_b   1.000
_cell.length_c   1.000
_cell.angle_alpha   90.00
_cell.angle_beta   90.00
_cell.angle_gamma   90.00
#
_symmetry.space_group_name_H-M   'P 1'
#
loop_
_entity.id
_entity.type
_entity.pdbx_description
1 polymer ?
#
loop_
_entity_poly.entity_id
_entity_poly.type
_entity_poly.pdbx_seq_one_letter_code
_entity_poly.pdbx_strand_id
1 'polypeptide(L)'
;MLVSESWYHKLDPPARELVTRAAKEAAQYEWKWAAEQDKIALQQCLDRGMTIHKLEDEPVWQERARSLWPKFYEQVGGQEVIDEVVGIMAK
;
A
#
# COMPACT_ATOMS: atom_id res chain seq x y z
N MET A 1 0.98 10.00 -4.53
CA MET A 1 1.62 11.18 -5.17
C MET A 1 1.62 12.34 -4.19
N LEU A 2 2.74 13.05 -4.05
CA LEU A 2 2.83 14.29 -3.28
C LEU A 2 3.25 15.42 -4.22
N VAL A 3 2.69 16.61 -4.00
CA VAL A 3 2.99 17.83 -4.76
C VAL A 3 3.14 19.00 -3.78
N SER A 4 3.77 20.09 -4.21
CA SER A 4 3.87 21.29 -3.37
C SER A 4 2.48 21.86 -3.08
N GLU A 5 2.17 22.04 -1.79
CA GLU A 5 0.92 22.63 -1.35
C GLU A 5 0.72 24.05 -1.90
N SER A 6 1.79 24.86 -1.88
CA SER A 6 1.71 26.25 -2.37
C SER A 6 1.39 26.34 -3.87
N TRP A 7 1.84 25.37 -4.66
CA TRP A 7 1.49 25.28 -6.07
C TRP A 7 0.05 24.83 -6.26
N TYR A 8 -0.36 23.80 -5.51
CA TYR A 8 -1.69 23.23 -5.61
C TYR A 8 -2.80 24.24 -5.25
N HIS A 9 -2.58 25.08 -4.23
CA HIS A 9 -3.53 26.14 -3.86
C HIS A 9 -3.61 27.28 -4.88
N LYS A 10 -2.58 27.49 -5.71
CA LYS A 10 -2.60 28.52 -6.77
C LYS A 10 -3.42 28.12 -8.00
N LEU A 11 -3.78 26.84 -8.13
CA LEU A 11 -4.65 26.37 -9.21
C LEU A 11 -6.06 26.92 -9.04
N ASP A 12 -6.70 27.31 -10.14
CA ASP A 12 -8.12 27.61 -10.15
C ASP A 12 -8.94 26.33 -9.83
N PRO A 13 -10.17 26.47 -9.31
CA PRO A 13 -10.95 25.32 -8.84
C PRO A 13 -11.10 24.20 -9.87
N PRO A 14 -11.38 24.46 -11.17
CA PRO A 14 -11.48 23.42 -12.20
C PRO A 14 -10.16 22.67 -12.43
N ALA A 15 -9.02 23.35 -12.51
CA ALA A 15 -7.73 22.68 -12.69
C ALA A 15 -7.34 21.86 -11.46
N ARG A 16 -7.64 22.35 -10.26
CA ARG A 16 -7.38 21.63 -9.01
C ARG A 16 -8.16 20.32 -8.92
N GLU A 17 -9.44 20.36 -9.30
CA GLU A 17 -10.28 19.16 -9.37
C GLU A 17 -9.78 18.18 -10.42
N LEU A 18 -9.40 18.68 -11.62
CA LEU A 18 -8.84 17.87 -12.68
C LEU A 18 -7.56 17.14 -12.23
N VAL A 19 -6.62 17.85 -11.59
CA VAL A 19 -5.37 17.25 -11.09
C VAL A 19 -5.67 16.17 -10.04
N THR A 20 -6.59 16.44 -9.11
CA THR A 20 -7.00 15.45 -8.10
C THR A 20 -7.58 14.20 -8.73
N ARG A 21 -8.48 14.37 -9.70
CA ARG A 21 -9.12 13.26 -10.40
C ARG A 21 -8.10 12.45 -11.19
N ALA A 22 -7.24 13.12 -11.95
CA ALA A 22 -6.17 12.47 -12.71
C ALA A 22 -5.21 11.69 -11.80
N ALA A 23 -4.84 12.23 -10.64
CA ALA A 23 -3.99 11.53 -9.68
C ALA A 23 -4.64 10.25 -9.14
N LYS A 24 -5.95 10.29 -8.85
CA LYS A 24 -6.71 9.10 -8.42
C LYS A 24 -6.82 8.06 -9.53
N GLU A 25 -7.15 8.49 -10.74
CA GLU A 25 -7.25 7.60 -11.91
C GLU A 25 -5.90 6.95 -12.23
N ALA A 26 -4.81 7.71 -12.17
CA ALA A 26 -3.46 7.20 -12.35
C ALA A 26 -3.08 6.16 -11.28
N ALA A 27 -3.35 6.43 -10.01
CA ALA A 27 -3.07 5.48 -8.92
C ALA A 27 -3.87 4.17 -9.09
N GLN A 28 -5.15 4.26 -9.47
CA GLN A 28 -5.97 3.07 -9.73
C GLN A 28 -5.47 2.25 -10.92
N TYR A 29 -5.03 2.92 -11.98
CA TYR A 29 -4.42 2.24 -13.13
C TYR A 29 -3.09 1.59 -12.75
N GLU A 30 -2.23 2.32 -12.04
CA GLU A 30 -0.93 1.82 -11.55
C GLU A 30 -1.09 0.57 -10.70
N TRP A 31 -2.07 0.51 -9.78
CA TRP A 31 -2.31 -0.68 -8.97
C TRP A 31 -2.67 -1.92 -9.81
N LYS A 32 -3.49 -1.74 -10.85
CA LYS A 32 -3.83 -2.85 -11.76
C LYS A 32 -2.61 -3.30 -12.54
N TRP A 33 -1.87 -2.33 -13.09
CA TRP A 33 -0.67 -2.61 -13.87
C TRP A 33 0.42 -3.28 -13.01
N ALA A 34 0.65 -2.83 -11.78
CA ALA A 34 1.60 -3.44 -10.85
C ALA A 34 1.22 -4.90 -10.56
N ALA A 35 -0.07 -5.19 -10.29
CA ALA A 35 -0.54 -6.56 -10.08
C ALA A 35 -0.37 -7.46 -11.33
N GLU A 36 -0.45 -6.89 -12.54
CA GLU A 36 -0.15 -7.61 -13.78
C GLU A 36 1.36 -7.87 -13.92
N GLN A 37 2.20 -6.87 -13.64
CA GLN A 37 3.65 -7.02 -13.69
C GLN A 37 4.15 -8.02 -12.65
N ASP A 38 3.59 -8.05 -11.44
CA ASP A 38 3.93 -9.03 -10.41
C ASP A 38 3.67 -10.46 -10.88
N LYS A 39 2.57 -10.70 -11.62
CA LYS A 39 2.28 -12.02 -12.21
C LYS A 39 3.31 -12.41 -13.27
N ILE A 40 3.70 -11.46 -14.13
CA ILE A 40 4.72 -11.68 -15.15
C ILE A 40 6.07 -11.99 -14.47
N ALA A 41 6.46 -11.21 -13.47
CA ALA A 41 7.68 -11.40 -12.71
C ALA A 41 7.69 -12.76 -11.99
N LEU A 42 6.57 -13.15 -11.40
CA LEU A 42 6.42 -14.46 -10.77
C LEU A 42 6.66 -15.59 -11.78
N GLN A 43 6.00 -15.54 -12.94
CA GLN A 43 6.19 -16.55 -13.99
C GLN A 43 7.65 -16.61 -14.45
N GLN A 44 8.28 -15.45 -14.65
CA GLN A 44 9.69 -15.36 -15.01
C GLN A 44 10.63 -15.99 -13.97
N CYS A 45 10.30 -15.93 -12.69
CA CYS A 45 11.07 -16.60 -11.64
C CYS A 45 10.85 -18.12 -11.67
N LEU A 46 9.61 -18.58 -11.86
CA LEU A 46 9.29 -20.00 -11.98
C LEU A 46 9.99 -20.63 -13.19
N ASP A 47 9.96 -19.96 -14.34
CA ASP A 47 10.63 -20.40 -15.57
C ASP A 47 12.15 -20.54 -15.40
N ARG A 48 12.73 -19.79 -14.44
CA ARG A 48 14.16 -19.85 -14.08
C ARG A 48 14.45 -20.81 -12.94
N GLY A 49 13.48 -21.64 -12.53
CA GLY A 49 13.65 -22.70 -11.55
C GLY A 49 13.48 -22.27 -10.09
N MET A 50 12.90 -21.10 -9.83
CA MET A 50 12.52 -20.72 -8.46
C MET A 50 11.30 -21.52 -7.99
N THR A 51 11.31 -21.94 -6.72
CA THR A 51 10.18 -22.65 -6.09
C THR A 51 9.41 -21.72 -5.16
N ILE A 52 8.08 -21.73 -5.26
CA ILE A 52 7.21 -21.01 -4.33
C ILE A 52 6.92 -21.92 -3.14
N HIS A 53 7.25 -21.45 -1.94
CA HIS A 53 6.84 -22.09 -0.70
C HIS A 53 5.65 -21.33 -0.12
N LYS A 54 4.50 -22.00 -0.05
CA LYS A 54 3.31 -21.43 0.56
C LYS A 54 3.36 -21.62 2.07
N LEU A 55 3.06 -20.55 2.80
CA LEU A 55 2.93 -20.59 4.25
C LEU A 55 1.64 -21.31 4.64
N GLU A 56 1.73 -22.27 5.56
CA GLU A 56 0.55 -23.02 6.06
C GLU A 56 -0.03 -22.41 7.33
N ASP A 57 0.81 -21.70 8.11
CA ASP A 57 0.53 -21.18 9.44
C ASP A 57 0.55 -19.65 9.49
N GLU A 58 0.06 -18.99 8.44
CA GLU A 58 0.02 -17.52 8.33
C GLU A 58 -0.47 -16.80 9.60
N PRO A 59 -1.53 -17.26 10.31
CA PRO A 59 -1.96 -16.62 11.56
C PRO A 59 -0.87 -16.58 12.65
N VAL A 60 -0.03 -17.61 12.76
CA VAL A 60 1.07 -17.67 13.74
C VAL A 60 2.12 -16.60 13.41
N TRP A 61 2.41 -16.40 12.13
CA TRP A 61 3.34 -15.37 11.68
C TRP A 61 2.79 -13.98 11.93
N GLN A 62 1.49 -13.76 11.63
CA GLN A 62 0.83 -12.50 11.91
C GLN A 62 0.84 -12.17 13.41
N GLU A 63 0.52 -13.13 14.28
CA GLU A 63 0.55 -12.95 15.73
C GLU A 63 1.95 -12.58 16.24
N ARG A 64 2.98 -13.33 15.80
CA ARG A 64 4.37 -13.05 16.17
C ARG A 64 4.82 -11.69 15.67
N ALA A 65 4.47 -11.30 14.45
CA ALA A 65 4.78 -9.97 13.92
C ALA A 65 4.08 -8.86 14.73
N ARG A 66 2.80 -9.04 15.04
CA ARG A 66 2.01 -8.08 15.85
C ARG A 66 2.57 -7.91 17.25
N SER A 67 3.11 -8.97 17.85
CA SER A 67 3.76 -8.88 19.17
C SER A 67 4.95 -7.91 19.23
N LEU A 68 5.55 -7.59 18.08
CA LEU A 68 6.64 -6.62 17.97
C LEU A 68 6.15 -5.18 17.83
N TRP A 69 4.92 -4.97 17.41
CA TRP A 69 4.41 -3.63 17.11
C TRP A 69 4.50 -2.64 18.28
N PRO A 70 4.27 -3.03 19.55
CA PRO A 70 4.42 -2.10 20.68
C PRO A 70 5.77 -1.42 20.78
N LYS A 71 6.84 -2.04 20.24
CA LYS A 71 8.18 -1.44 20.19
C LYS A 71 8.30 -0.28 19.21
N PHE A 72 7.37 -0.17 18.26
CA PHE A 72 7.41 0.76 17.15
C PHE A 72 6.27 1.79 17.16
N TYR A 73 5.31 1.68 18.09
CA TYR A 73 4.13 2.56 18.16
C TYR A 73 4.52 4.05 18.11
N GLU A 74 5.48 4.48 18.92
CA GLU A 74 5.93 5.88 18.94
C GLU A 74 6.50 6.37 17.60
N GLN A 75 7.06 5.47 16.79
CA GLN A 75 7.68 5.83 15.50
C GLN A 75 6.66 5.98 14.38
N VAL A 76 5.47 5.41 14.55
CA VAL A 76 4.44 5.33 13.49
C VAL A 76 3.17 6.12 13.82
N GLY A 77 3.24 7.03 14.81
CA GLY A 77 2.13 7.91 15.18
C GLY A 77 1.27 7.42 16.34
N GLY A 78 1.75 6.43 17.10
CA GLY A 78 1.09 5.88 18.28
C GLY A 78 0.23 4.65 17.99
N GLN A 79 -0.21 3.99 19.06
CA GLN A 79 -1.05 2.80 18.97
C GLN A 79 -2.40 3.08 18.31
N GLU A 80 -3.00 4.23 18.61
CA GLU A 80 -4.35 4.60 18.15
C GLU A 80 -4.46 4.60 16.61
N VAL A 81 -3.42 5.10 15.93
CA VAL A 81 -3.36 5.12 14.46
C VAL A 81 -3.31 3.69 13.89
N ILE A 82 -2.56 2.80 14.54
CA ILE A 82 -2.49 1.39 14.11
C ILE A 82 -3.83 0.70 14.33
N ASP A 83 -4.45 0.90 15.50
CA ASP A 83 -5.75 0.31 15.84
C ASP A 83 -6.84 0.77 14.86
N GLU A 84 -6.82 2.04 14.43
CA GLU A 84 -7.69 2.57 13.39
C GLU A 84 -7.49 1.85 12.05
N VAL A 85 -6.24 1.76 11.58
CA VAL A 85 -5.91 1.10 10.30
C VAL A 85 -6.29 -0.38 10.31
N VAL A 86 -6.01 -1.09 11.41
CA VAL A 86 -6.42 -2.50 11.58
C VAL A 86 -7.95 -2.62 11.54
N GLY A 87 -8.66 -1.70 12.17
CA GLY A 87 -10.13 -1.66 12.14
C GLY A 87 -10.72 -1.43 10.74
N ILE A 88 -10.03 -0.68 9.87
CA ILE A 88 -10.42 -0.49 8.47
C ILE A 88 -10.23 -1.79 7.67
N MET A 89 -9.11 -2.48 7.86
CA MET A 89 -8.79 -3.72 7.13
C MET A 89 -9.60 -4.94 7.59
N ALA A 90 -10.15 -4.91 8.81
CA ALA A 90 -10.94 -6.00 9.37
C ALA A 90 -12.42 -6.02 8.91
N LYS A 91 -12.83 -5.03 8.10
CA LYS A 91 -14.17 -4.94 7.48
C LYS A 91 -14.14 -5.49 6.05
#